data_AF-A0A973FRD3-F1
#
_entry.id   AF-A0A973FRD3-F1
#
_cell.length_a   1.000
_cell.length_b   1.000
_cell.length_c   1.000
_cell.angle_alpha   90.00
_cell.angle_beta   90.00
_cell.angle_gamma   90.00
#
_symmetry.space_group_name_H-M   'P 1'
#
loop_
_entity.id
_entity.type
_entity.pdbx_description
1 polymer ?
#
loop_
_entity_poly.entity_id
_entity_poly.type
_entity_poly.pdbx_seq_one_letter_code
_entity_poly.pdbx_strand_id
1 'polypeptide(L)'
;MADTSGSVLVAEIGSLITRVTLIDQVDGESRMIGHAETSSSIEPPYQNALYGVLEATAQIAELTGRQLLREGQLVMPQTSDRDGINQLVVVTSAAGPMTLVITAIAADVSARSAIHASRSTYTALLQSVTLDDAAGQPIMSASGQSWIERQVQSLLSLRPDAVLIAGGLEHGAVDAVNRLAHIVGLTAVSTTIDSTGQQRQDVTARPVLYAGNSDARERVVEALSDRAEIFVVENLRPALDRERLEPARQELARLYEKQILPRLPGIAGLRRISRGSIRTVCDVLGLVARFMAERGNRRVLIVDSGASSSSALYAAPGRFHPAVLGTCGVAYGISTILAERGVAAVGRWLPFPISEADLTHRLLNKQLRPHLLPATPEDLAIDLALARESISIAISALHDEGVPDDYDWLLACGGALAHVPHPGMALLALLDATQADADQAQPILDIHLDGLGLAPVAGALASVDPVANRCHTGRERCIVP
;
A
#
# COMPACT_ATOMS: atom_id res chain seq x y z
N MET A 1 -33.41 -2.86 -19.29
CA MET A 1 -32.55 -2.02 -20.15
C MET A 1 -31.17 -2.11 -19.56
N ALA A 2 -30.31 -2.97 -20.13
CA ALA A 2 -28.90 -3.03 -19.75
C ALA A 2 -28.28 -1.71 -20.21
N ASP A 3 -27.94 -0.84 -19.25
CA ASP A 3 -27.32 0.44 -19.55
C ASP A 3 -25.99 0.12 -20.25
N THR A 4 -25.89 0.46 -21.53
CA THR A 4 -24.69 0.25 -22.34
C THR A 4 -23.55 1.01 -21.68
N SER A 5 -22.72 0.30 -20.93
CA SER A 5 -21.43 0.79 -20.46
C SER A 5 -20.58 1.04 -21.69
N GLY A 6 -20.68 2.25 -22.24
CA GLY A 6 -19.83 2.75 -23.32
C GLY A 6 -18.37 2.86 -22.86
N SER A 7 -17.52 3.48 -23.66
CA SER A 7 -16.08 3.39 -23.44
C SER A 7 -15.61 3.92 -22.07
N VAL A 8 -14.74 3.14 -21.43
CA VAL A 8 -14.16 3.43 -20.12
C VAL A 8 -12.66 3.59 -20.27
N LEU A 9 -12.14 4.69 -19.74
CA LEU A 9 -10.72 4.92 -19.59
C LEU A 9 -10.31 4.58 -18.16
N VAL A 10 -9.39 3.65 -17.98
CA VAL A 10 -8.83 3.32 -16.67
C VAL A 10 -7.42 3.88 -16.58
N ALA A 11 -7.20 4.78 -15.63
CA ALA A 11 -5.91 5.39 -15.35
C ALA A 11 -5.33 4.83 -14.05
N GLU A 12 -4.22 4.10 -14.17
CA GLU A 12 -3.40 3.65 -13.07
C GLU A 12 -2.22 4.61 -12.88
N ILE A 13 -2.20 5.34 -11.78
CA ILE A 13 -1.20 6.36 -11.48
C ILE A 13 -0.23 5.80 -10.44
N GLY A 14 0.95 5.35 -10.89
CA GLY A 14 2.06 4.94 -10.03
C GLY A 14 2.99 6.11 -9.69
N SER A 15 3.97 5.87 -8.82
CA SER A 15 4.95 6.90 -8.45
C SER A 15 5.94 7.23 -9.57
N LEU A 16 6.23 6.28 -10.45
CA LEU A 16 7.16 6.46 -11.58
C LEU A 16 6.47 6.43 -12.95
N ILE A 17 5.47 5.57 -13.12
CA ILE A 17 4.75 5.36 -14.39
C ILE A 17 3.25 5.57 -14.18
N THR A 18 2.63 6.31 -15.10
CA THR A 18 1.18 6.39 -15.27
C THR A 18 0.81 5.54 -16.48
N ARG A 19 -0.11 4.60 -16.26
CA ARG A 19 -0.65 3.71 -17.29
C ARG A 19 -2.10 4.05 -17.54
N VAL A 20 -2.50 4.05 -18.81
CA VAL A 20 -3.89 4.28 -19.21
C VAL A 20 -4.33 3.16 -20.14
N THR A 21 -5.51 2.61 -19.89
CA THR A 21 -6.13 1.56 -20.70
C THR A 21 -7.53 1.99 -21.13
N LEU A 22 -7.79 2.00 -22.42
CA LEU A 22 -9.10 2.25 -23.01
C LEU A 22 -9.82 0.93 -23.24
N ILE A 23 -11.02 0.82 -22.68
CA ILE A 23 -11.89 -0.34 -22.80
C ILE A 23 -13.19 0.10 -23.46
N ASP A 24 -13.68 -0.69 -24.41
CA ASP A 24 -14.92 -0.40 -25.13
C ASP A 24 -15.66 -1.69 -25.49
N GLN A 25 -16.94 -1.57 -25.83
CA GLN A 25 -17.76 -2.68 -26.28
C GLN A 25 -17.50 -2.99 -27.76
N VAL A 26 -17.13 -4.24 -28.04
CA VAL A 26 -16.98 -4.79 -29.39
C VAL A 26 -17.78 -6.08 -29.47
N ASP A 27 -18.78 -6.11 -30.36
CA ASP A 27 -19.69 -7.25 -30.54
C ASP A 27 -20.38 -7.74 -29.24
N GLY A 28 -20.65 -6.81 -28.33
CA GLY A 28 -21.31 -7.09 -27.04
C GLY A 28 -20.36 -7.57 -25.93
N GLU A 29 -19.05 -7.60 -26.18
CA GLU A 29 -18.02 -7.93 -25.20
C GLU A 29 -17.15 -6.70 -24.89
N SER A 30 -16.80 -6.52 -23.61
CA SER A 30 -15.79 -5.53 -23.21
C SER A 30 -14.42 -5.95 -23.71
N ARG A 31 -13.76 -5.10 -24.52
CA ARG A 31 -12.41 -5.34 -25.04
C ARG A 31 -11.49 -4.17 -24.77
N MET A 32 -10.22 -4.49 -24.52
CA MET A 32 -9.15 -3.49 -24.51
C MET A 32 -8.94 -2.99 -25.94
N ILE A 33 -9.15 -1.70 -26.16
CA ILE A 33 -8.98 -1.03 -27.45
C ILE A 33 -7.59 -0.45 -27.61
N GLY A 34 -7.03 0.07 -26.51
CA GLY A 34 -5.71 0.68 -26.52
C GLY A 34 -5.15 0.79 -25.12
N HIS A 35 -3.83 0.85 -25.05
CA HIS A 35 -3.06 0.90 -23.83
C HIS A 35 -1.82 1.75 -24.07
N ALA A 36 -1.47 2.59 -23.11
CA ALA A 36 -0.28 3.43 -23.16
C ALA A 36 0.27 3.69 -21.76
N GLU A 37 1.57 3.98 -21.71
CA GLU A 37 2.30 4.30 -20.50
C GLU A 37 3.16 5.55 -20.71
N THR A 38 3.32 6.33 -19.65
CA THR A 38 4.19 7.50 -19.63
C THR A 38 4.76 7.71 -18.24
N SER A 39 5.82 8.51 -18.13
CA SER A 39 6.34 8.92 -16.82
C SER A 39 5.27 9.64 -16.02
N SER A 40 5.15 9.30 -14.73
CA SER A 40 4.23 9.96 -13.82
C SER A 40 4.58 11.44 -13.66
N SER A 41 3.57 12.29 -13.74
CA SER A 41 3.70 13.75 -13.62
C SER A 41 3.40 14.27 -12.21
N ILE A 42 3.52 13.42 -11.18
CA ILE A 42 3.27 13.77 -9.77
C ILE A 42 4.42 14.55 -9.12
N GLU A 43 5.61 14.52 -9.71
CA GLU A 43 6.79 15.25 -9.26
C GLU A 43 6.99 16.57 -10.04
N PRO A 44 7.83 17.50 -9.55
CA PRO A 44 8.26 18.65 -10.35
C PRO A 44 8.79 18.24 -11.73
N PRO A 45 8.58 19.07 -12.78
CA PRO A 45 8.05 20.43 -12.74
C PRO A 45 6.52 20.52 -12.75
N TYR A 46 5.82 19.39 -12.94
CA TYR A 46 4.37 19.41 -13.18
C TYR A 46 3.55 19.35 -11.90
N GLN A 47 3.91 18.46 -10.97
CA GLN A 47 3.18 18.20 -9.73
C GLN A 47 1.66 18.05 -9.94
N ASN A 48 1.26 17.32 -10.97
CA ASN A 48 -0.13 17.10 -11.31
C ASN A 48 -0.29 15.83 -12.15
N ALA A 49 -0.85 14.77 -11.55
CA ALA A 49 -1.02 13.47 -12.16
C ALA A 49 -1.92 13.47 -13.41
N LEU A 50 -2.80 14.47 -13.56
CA LEU A 50 -3.70 14.57 -14.71
C LEU A 50 -2.90 14.70 -16.03
N TYR A 51 -1.75 15.35 -16.02
CA TYR A 51 -0.94 15.50 -17.24
C TYR A 51 -0.46 14.14 -17.77
N GLY A 52 0.03 13.25 -16.91
CA GLY A 52 0.41 11.89 -17.32
C GLY A 52 -0.79 11.10 -17.85
N VAL A 53 -1.98 11.27 -17.27
CA VAL A 53 -3.21 10.65 -17.79
C VAL A 53 -3.55 11.17 -19.19
N LEU A 54 -3.50 12.49 -19.39
CA LEU A 54 -3.79 13.11 -20.69
C LEU A 54 -2.76 12.72 -21.76
N GLU A 55 -1.47 12.69 -21.39
CA GLU A 55 -0.38 12.29 -22.27
C GLU A 55 -0.54 10.83 -22.75
N ALA A 56 -0.73 9.89 -21.82
CA ALA A 56 -0.99 8.49 -22.20
C ALA A 56 -2.29 8.35 -23.01
N THR A 57 -3.32 9.15 -22.71
CA THR A 57 -4.55 9.17 -23.53
C THR A 57 -4.29 9.68 -24.95
N ALA A 58 -3.40 10.67 -25.12
CA ALA A 58 -3.02 11.18 -26.44
C ALA A 58 -2.34 10.10 -27.28
N GLN A 59 -1.47 9.30 -26.67
CA GLN A 59 -0.85 8.14 -27.34
C GLN A 59 -1.91 7.11 -27.78
N ILE A 60 -2.90 6.81 -26.93
CA ILE A 60 -4.02 5.92 -27.32
C ILE A 60 -4.84 6.53 -28.45
N ALA A 61 -5.08 7.84 -28.44
CA ALA A 61 -5.80 8.53 -29.51
C ALA A 61 -5.07 8.38 -30.85
N GLU A 62 -3.74 8.54 -30.86
CA GLU A 62 -2.91 8.33 -32.05
C GLU A 62 -2.92 6.87 -32.52
N LEU A 63 -2.75 5.91 -31.61
CA LEU A 63 -2.71 4.47 -31.92
C LEU A 63 -4.06 3.95 -32.46
N THR A 64 -5.18 4.47 -31.96
CA THR A 64 -6.53 3.98 -32.29
C THR A 64 -7.21 4.80 -33.38
N GLY A 65 -6.68 6.00 -33.70
CA GLY A 65 -7.30 6.96 -34.61
C GLY A 65 -8.54 7.66 -34.05
N ARG A 66 -8.87 7.49 -32.77
CA ARG A 66 -10.03 8.10 -32.12
C ARG A 66 -9.69 9.48 -31.57
N GLN A 67 -10.61 10.44 -31.67
CA GLN A 67 -10.49 11.73 -30.99
C GLN A 67 -10.90 11.57 -29.51
N LEU A 68 -9.94 11.22 -28.65
CA LEU A 68 -10.16 11.12 -27.20
C LEU A 68 -9.92 12.45 -26.45
N LEU A 69 -9.22 13.39 -27.10
CA LEU A 69 -8.86 14.68 -26.54
C LEU A 69 -9.27 15.82 -27.47
N ARG A 70 -9.72 16.94 -26.88
CA ARG A 70 -9.97 18.21 -27.57
C ARG A 70 -9.50 19.35 -26.67
N GLU A 71 -8.67 20.24 -27.21
CA GLU A 71 -8.11 21.39 -26.47
C GLU A 71 -7.45 20.99 -25.13
N GLY A 72 -6.77 19.83 -25.10
CA GLY A 72 -6.10 19.32 -23.90
C GLY A 72 -7.04 18.75 -22.83
N GLN A 73 -8.32 18.51 -23.15
CA GLN A 73 -9.31 17.91 -22.25
C GLN A 73 -9.86 16.61 -22.82
N LEU A 74 -10.27 15.70 -21.94
CA LEU A 74 -10.95 14.46 -22.32
C LEU A 74 -12.30 14.79 -22.97
N VAL A 75 -12.54 14.22 -24.15
CA VAL A 75 -13.83 14.33 -24.83
C VAL A 75 -14.82 13.39 -24.14
N MET A 76 -15.87 13.94 -23.54
CA MET A 76 -16.90 13.20 -22.82
C MET A 76 -18.28 13.84 -23.04
N PRO A 77 -19.36 13.06 -23.27
CA PRO A 77 -19.40 11.60 -23.40
C PRO A 77 -18.85 11.09 -24.75
N GLN A 78 -18.76 9.76 -24.90
CA GLN A 78 -18.44 9.12 -26.18
C GLN A 78 -19.50 9.46 -27.25
N THR A 79 -19.07 9.73 -28.48
CA THR A 79 -19.94 10.00 -29.63
C THR A 79 -20.32 8.72 -30.39
N SER A 80 -21.23 8.83 -31.36
CA SER A 80 -21.59 7.71 -32.25
C SER A 80 -20.41 7.19 -33.08
N ASP A 81 -19.44 8.06 -33.36
CA ASP A 81 -18.23 7.74 -34.13
C ASP A 81 -17.15 7.08 -33.25
N ARG A 82 -17.51 6.75 -32.00
CA ARG A 82 -16.65 6.16 -30.96
C ARG A 82 -15.52 7.06 -30.46
N ASP A 83 -15.54 8.34 -30.82
CA ASP A 83 -14.70 9.39 -30.24
C ASP A 83 -15.10 9.68 -28.80
N GLY A 84 -14.14 10.10 -27.98
CA GLY A 84 -14.35 10.35 -26.56
C GLY A 84 -14.60 9.12 -25.70
N ILE A 85 -14.85 9.38 -24.41
CA ILE A 85 -15.09 8.37 -23.38
C ILE A 85 -16.34 8.66 -22.57
N ASN A 86 -16.96 7.62 -22.00
CA ASN A 86 -18.10 7.79 -21.09
C ASN A 86 -17.65 7.93 -19.64
N GLN A 87 -16.56 7.26 -19.25
CA GLN A 87 -16.11 7.22 -17.87
C GLN A 87 -14.59 7.23 -17.77
N LEU A 88 -14.07 7.94 -16.76
CA LEU A 88 -12.70 7.82 -16.28
C LEU A 88 -12.72 7.15 -14.91
N VAL A 89 -12.00 6.04 -14.77
CA VAL A 89 -11.76 5.35 -13.50
C VAL A 89 -10.30 5.53 -13.14
N VAL A 90 -10.03 5.91 -11.89
CA VAL A 90 -8.67 6.20 -11.45
C VAL A 90 -8.30 5.29 -10.29
N VAL A 91 -7.16 4.61 -10.43
CA VAL A 91 -6.50 3.85 -9.37
C VAL A 91 -5.09 4.38 -9.18
N THR A 92 -4.56 4.35 -7.95
CA THR A 92 -3.23 4.92 -7.69
C THR A 92 -2.48 4.24 -6.55
N SER A 93 -1.16 4.22 -6.66
CA SER A 93 -0.21 3.91 -5.59
C SER A 93 0.70 5.10 -5.26
N ALA A 94 0.42 6.27 -5.85
CA ALA A 94 1.33 7.40 -5.93
C ALA A 94 1.07 8.50 -4.88
N ALA A 95 0.10 8.31 -3.98
CA ALA A 95 -0.21 9.29 -2.93
C ALA A 95 0.78 9.29 -1.76
N GLY A 96 1.74 8.34 -1.76
CA GLY A 96 2.72 8.15 -0.69
C GLY A 96 2.16 7.32 0.47
N PRO A 97 3.03 6.88 1.40
CA PRO A 97 2.61 6.10 2.56
C PRO A 97 2.04 6.99 3.68
N MET A 98 1.08 6.44 4.44
CA MET A 98 0.64 7.00 5.73
C MET A 98 1.69 6.69 6.79
N THR A 99 2.30 7.71 7.37
CA THR A 99 3.24 7.53 8.48
C THR A 99 2.50 7.15 9.77
N LEU A 100 2.90 6.05 10.39
CA LEU A 100 2.21 5.46 11.53
C LEU A 100 3.19 5.31 12.71
N VAL A 101 2.71 5.64 13.91
CA VAL A 101 3.32 5.18 15.17
C VAL A 101 2.42 4.12 15.79
N ILE A 102 3.02 3.02 16.25
CA ILE A 102 2.33 2.01 17.04
C ILE A 102 2.71 2.18 18.49
N THR A 103 1.72 2.22 19.38
CA THR A 103 1.93 2.10 20.82
C THR A 103 1.20 0.86 21.32
N ALA A 104 1.89 0.02 22.10
CA ALA A 104 1.35 -1.27 22.50
C ALA A 104 1.77 -1.67 23.91
N ILE A 105 1.05 -2.61 24.54
CA ILE A 105 1.44 -3.10 25.87
C ILE A 105 2.68 -3.99 25.79
N ALA A 106 2.70 -4.90 24.81
CA ALA A 106 3.75 -5.90 24.66
C ALA A 106 4.24 -6.00 23.21
N ALA A 107 5.55 -6.12 23.01
CA ALA A 107 6.18 -6.19 21.69
C ALA A 107 5.74 -7.42 20.90
N ASP A 108 5.93 -8.61 21.46
CA ASP A 108 5.73 -9.89 20.75
C ASP A 108 4.26 -10.27 20.54
N VAL A 109 3.34 -9.54 21.17
CA VAL A 109 1.91 -9.86 21.18
C VAL A 109 1.08 -8.74 20.59
N SER A 110 1.07 -7.57 21.24
CA SER A 110 0.17 -6.47 20.87
C SER A 110 0.74 -5.63 19.72
N ALA A 111 2.05 -5.33 19.74
CA ALA A 111 2.68 -4.57 18.67
C ALA A 111 2.72 -5.39 17.37
N ARG A 112 3.02 -6.69 17.46
CA ARG A 112 3.01 -7.57 16.27
C ARG A 112 1.65 -7.63 15.58
N SER A 113 0.54 -7.81 16.32
CA SER A 113 -0.81 -7.74 15.73
C SER A 113 -1.12 -6.36 15.12
N ALA A 114 -0.64 -5.27 15.73
CA ALA A 114 -0.79 -3.93 15.19
C ALA A 114 0.01 -3.72 13.88
N ILE A 115 1.21 -4.31 13.78
CA ILE A 115 2.02 -4.32 12.55
C ILE A 115 1.33 -5.13 11.45
N HIS A 116 0.75 -6.29 11.77
CA HIS A 116 -0.01 -7.08 10.79
C HIS A 116 -1.24 -6.30 10.28
N ALA A 117 -1.94 -5.59 11.16
CA ALA A 117 -3.04 -4.73 10.77
C ALA A 117 -2.59 -3.54 9.90
N SER A 118 -1.42 -2.94 10.19
CA SER A 118 -0.92 -1.79 9.42
C SER A 118 -0.55 -2.11 7.98
N ARG A 119 -0.27 -3.38 7.68
CA ARG A 119 0.07 -3.86 6.33
C ARG A 119 -1.14 -4.00 5.38
N SER A 120 -2.34 -3.54 5.75
CA SER A 120 -3.52 -3.55 4.86
C SER A 120 -3.50 -2.51 3.75
N THR A 121 -2.72 -1.44 3.91
CA THR A 121 -2.62 -0.33 2.95
C THR A 121 -1.20 0.27 3.01
N TYR A 122 -0.93 1.31 2.21
CA TYR A 122 0.38 1.94 2.15
C TYR A 122 0.69 2.69 3.45
N THR A 123 1.34 2.00 4.39
CA THR A 123 1.81 2.57 5.67
C THR A 123 3.33 2.59 5.74
N ALA A 124 3.87 3.54 6.50
CA ALA A 124 5.27 3.63 6.89
C ALA A 124 5.35 3.68 8.41
N LEU A 125 5.79 2.58 9.02
CA LEU A 125 5.97 2.53 10.47
C LEU A 125 7.20 3.37 10.87
N LEU A 126 6.97 4.48 11.56
CA LEU A 126 8.05 5.34 12.06
C LEU A 126 8.68 4.77 13.32
N GLN A 127 7.84 4.29 14.25
CA GLN A 127 8.28 3.74 15.52
C GLN A 127 7.18 2.85 16.14
N SER A 128 7.61 1.80 16.84
CA SER A 128 6.80 1.03 17.78
C SER A 128 7.26 1.35 19.20
N VAL A 129 6.33 1.71 20.09
CA VAL A 129 6.59 1.96 21.51
C VAL A 129 5.83 0.95 22.34
N THR A 130 6.53 0.18 23.16
CA THR A 130 5.91 -0.87 23.97
C THR A 130 6.15 -0.65 25.46
N LEU A 131 5.21 -1.04 26.32
CA LEU A 131 5.36 -0.83 27.77
C LEU A 131 6.35 -1.81 28.40
N ASP A 132 6.48 -3.01 27.87
CA ASP A 132 7.45 -4.02 28.32
C ASP A 132 8.91 -3.65 27.99
N ASP A 133 9.15 -2.82 26.98
CA ASP A 133 10.47 -2.18 26.76
C ASP A 133 10.95 -1.37 27.98
N ALA A 134 10.02 -0.87 28.80
CA ALA A 134 10.37 -0.14 30.03
C ALA A 134 11.02 -1.06 31.08
N ALA A 135 10.68 -2.35 31.11
CA ALA A 135 11.16 -3.30 32.11
C ALA A 135 12.63 -3.72 31.87
N GLY A 136 13.10 -3.64 30.62
CA GLY A 136 14.49 -3.95 30.24
C GLY A 136 15.47 -2.77 30.33
N GLN A 137 14.98 -1.57 30.67
CA GLN A 137 15.77 -0.34 30.65
C GLN A 137 16.09 0.14 32.07
N PRO A 138 17.27 0.76 32.31
CA PRO A 138 17.57 1.36 33.61
C PRO A 138 16.53 2.44 33.95
N ILE A 139 16.12 2.49 35.22
CA ILE A 139 15.09 3.40 35.75
C ILE A 139 15.38 4.87 35.42
N MET A 140 16.67 5.20 35.28
CA MET A 140 17.15 6.48 34.78
C MET A 140 18.13 6.27 33.63
N SER A 141 17.99 7.04 32.55
CA SER A 141 19.00 7.09 31.48
C SER A 141 20.28 7.78 31.98
N ALA A 142 21.36 7.67 31.20
CA ALA A 142 22.57 8.48 31.42
C ALA A 142 22.28 10.00 31.40
N SER A 143 21.16 10.42 30.79
CA SER A 143 20.66 11.80 30.77
C SER A 143 19.75 12.16 31.97
N GLY A 144 19.48 11.25 32.90
CA GLY A 144 18.61 11.48 34.06
C GLY A 144 17.12 11.59 33.71
N GLN A 145 16.70 11.15 32.52
CA GLN A 145 15.30 11.19 32.08
C GLN A 145 14.57 9.88 32.45
N SER A 146 13.29 10.00 32.82
CA SER A 146 12.43 8.84 33.00
C SER A 146 12.14 8.14 31.67
N TRP A 147 11.75 6.86 31.70
CA TRP A 147 11.36 6.14 30.48
C TRP A 147 10.22 6.84 29.73
N ILE A 148 9.23 7.38 30.45
CA ILE A 148 8.10 8.13 29.86
C ILE A 148 8.62 9.39 29.16
N GLU A 149 9.50 10.17 29.80
CA GLU A 149 10.08 11.37 29.20
C GLU A 149 10.82 11.07 27.91
N ARG A 150 11.59 9.97 27.87
CA ARG A 150 12.27 9.53 26.64
C ARG A 150 11.29 9.18 25.53
N GLN A 151 10.23 8.44 25.83
CA GLN A 151 9.23 8.09 24.82
C GLN A 151 8.45 9.31 24.33
N VAL A 152 8.03 10.20 25.23
CA VAL A 152 7.37 11.45 24.84
C VAL A 152 8.31 12.30 23.97
N GLN A 153 9.59 12.43 24.33
CA GLN A 153 10.56 13.18 23.53
C GLN A 153 10.78 12.54 22.14
N SER A 154 10.86 11.21 22.07
CA SER A 154 10.96 10.47 20.80
C SER A 154 9.74 10.73 19.93
N LEU A 155 8.55 10.51 20.49
CA LEU A 155 7.28 10.69 19.79
C LEU A 155 6.98 12.15 19.40
N LEU A 156 7.47 13.13 20.15
CA LEU A 156 7.37 14.55 19.78
C LEU A 156 8.23 14.92 18.58
N SER A 157 9.36 14.22 18.39
CA SER A 157 10.20 14.41 17.21
C SER A 157 9.60 13.76 15.96
N LEU A 158 8.77 12.74 16.15
CA LEU A 158 8.00 12.10 15.09
C LEU A 158 6.70 12.88 14.82
N ARG A 159 6.45 13.20 13.55
CA ARG A 159 5.18 13.80 13.10
C ARG A 159 4.38 12.78 12.29
N PRO A 160 3.85 11.71 12.93
CA PRO A 160 3.09 10.70 12.22
C PRO A 160 1.73 11.24 11.75
N ASP A 161 1.24 10.70 10.64
CA ASP A 161 -0.11 10.95 10.14
C ASP A 161 -1.18 10.30 11.05
N ALA A 162 -0.86 9.17 11.69
CA ALA A 162 -1.77 8.50 12.63
C ALA A 162 -1.00 7.77 13.75
N VAL A 163 -1.70 7.49 14.85
CA VAL A 163 -1.21 6.63 15.95
C VAL A 163 -2.16 5.44 16.14
N LEU A 164 -1.63 4.22 16.23
CA LEU A 164 -2.37 3.02 16.59
C LEU A 164 -2.03 2.62 18.03
N ILE A 165 -3.02 2.63 18.91
CA ILE A 165 -2.92 2.14 20.29
C ILE A 165 -3.51 0.73 20.34
N ALA A 166 -2.66 -0.25 20.64
CA ALA A 166 -3.01 -1.66 20.68
C ALA A 166 -2.74 -2.29 22.06
N GLY A 167 -3.49 -3.35 22.37
CA GLY A 167 -3.15 -4.27 23.45
C GLY A 167 -4.18 -4.38 24.58
N GLY A 168 -3.85 -5.31 25.47
CA GLY A 168 -4.77 -5.85 26.47
C GLY A 168 -5.65 -6.93 25.85
N LEU A 169 -5.68 -8.11 26.46
CA LEU A 169 -6.73 -9.08 26.18
C LEU A 169 -8.07 -8.52 26.68
N GLU A 170 -9.19 -9.08 26.22
CA GLU A 170 -10.47 -8.68 26.80
C GLU A 170 -10.49 -8.89 28.30
N HIS A 171 -11.05 -7.91 29.02
CA HIS A 171 -11.11 -7.86 30.48
C HIS A 171 -9.76 -7.71 31.19
N GLY A 172 -8.70 -7.30 30.50
CA GLY A 172 -7.35 -7.19 31.08
C GLY A 172 -6.57 -5.93 30.68
N ALA A 173 -5.62 -5.53 31.54
CA ALA A 173 -4.62 -4.48 31.28
C ALA A 173 -5.17 -3.06 31.01
N VAL A 174 -6.31 -2.71 31.62
CA VAL A 174 -6.95 -1.38 31.48
C VAL A 174 -6.00 -0.22 31.83
N ASP A 175 -5.31 -0.29 32.96
CA ASP A 175 -4.43 0.80 33.41
C ASP A 175 -3.20 0.98 32.50
N ALA A 176 -2.69 -0.11 31.93
CA ALA A 176 -1.57 -0.10 31.00
C ALA A 176 -1.95 0.61 29.69
N VAL A 177 -3.10 0.25 29.10
CA VAL A 177 -3.60 0.94 27.90
C VAL A 177 -3.87 2.41 28.19
N ASN A 178 -4.50 2.73 29.33
CA ASN A 178 -4.78 4.11 29.72
C ASN A 178 -3.49 4.94 29.83
N ARG A 179 -2.40 4.34 30.33
CA ARG A 179 -1.09 4.97 30.37
C ARG A 179 -0.55 5.29 28.98
N LEU A 180 -0.69 4.36 28.01
CA LEU A 180 -0.32 4.61 26.62
C LEU A 180 -1.12 5.76 26.01
N ALA A 181 -2.43 5.79 26.25
CA ALA A 181 -3.30 6.88 25.81
C ALA A 181 -2.83 8.24 26.36
N HIS A 182 -2.42 8.30 27.63
CA HIS A 182 -1.86 9.51 28.21
C HIS A 182 -0.54 9.93 27.54
N ILE A 183 0.38 8.99 27.30
CA ILE A 183 1.65 9.25 26.59
C ILE A 183 1.37 9.84 25.21
N VAL A 184 0.47 9.22 24.44
CA VAL A 184 0.06 9.71 23.11
C VAL A 184 -0.56 11.10 23.23
N GLY A 185 -1.46 11.32 24.19
CA GLY A 185 -2.09 12.61 24.43
C GLY A 185 -1.10 13.72 24.78
N LEU A 186 0.03 13.43 25.43
CA LEU A 186 1.09 14.41 25.69
C LEU A 186 1.81 14.87 24.41
N THR A 187 1.85 14.02 23.37
CA THR A 187 2.52 14.34 22.10
C THR A 187 1.69 15.24 21.19
N ALA A 188 0.40 15.42 21.49
CA ALA A 188 -0.51 16.27 20.72
C ALA A 188 -0.39 17.77 21.08
N VAL A 189 0.23 18.09 22.22
CA VAL A 189 0.37 19.47 22.69
C VAL A 189 1.71 20.04 22.25
N SER A 190 1.67 21.17 21.55
CA SER A 190 2.87 21.93 21.19
C SER A 190 2.77 23.35 21.74
N THR A 191 3.89 23.90 22.21
CA THR A 191 3.96 25.29 22.67
C THR A 191 4.56 26.14 21.55
N THR A 192 3.78 27.05 21.00
CA THR A 192 4.23 28.07 20.05
C THR A 192 4.35 29.41 20.76
N ILE A 193 5.25 30.28 20.31
CA ILE A 193 5.33 31.67 20.77
C ILE A 193 4.75 32.51 19.65
N ASP A 194 3.69 33.25 19.94
CA ASP A 194 3.07 34.12 18.96
C ASP A 194 3.94 35.36 18.68
N SER A 195 3.56 36.14 17.67
CA SER A 195 4.25 37.37 17.29
C SER A 195 4.27 38.46 18.39
N THR A 196 3.51 38.27 19.47
CA THR A 196 3.46 39.16 20.64
C THR A 196 4.29 38.67 21.82
N GLY A 197 4.98 37.53 21.67
CA GLY A 197 5.80 36.93 22.72
C GLY A 197 5.00 36.11 23.74
N GLN A 198 3.70 35.88 23.51
CA GLN A 198 2.89 35.03 24.38
C GLN A 198 3.02 33.56 23.99
N GLN A 199 3.16 32.70 25.00
CA GLN A 199 3.13 31.27 24.80
C GLN A 199 1.69 30.82 24.55
N ARG A 200 1.46 30.19 23.40
CA ARG A 200 0.20 29.56 23.04
C ARG A 200 0.40 28.05 23.00
N GLN A 201 -0.51 27.32 23.63
CA GLN A 201 -0.58 25.87 23.45
C GLN A 201 -1.46 25.58 22.25
N ASP A 202 -0.85 25.05 21.20
CA ASP A 202 -1.56 24.57 20.02
C ASP A 202 -1.68 23.05 20.10
N VAL A 203 -2.92 22.57 19.98
CA VAL A 203 -3.22 21.15 19.98
C VAL A 203 -3.28 20.66 18.53
N THR A 204 -2.37 19.76 18.19
CA THR A 204 -2.38 19.08 16.89
C THR A 204 -3.18 17.80 17.03
N ALA A 205 -4.51 17.93 16.86
CA ALA A 205 -5.42 16.80 16.86
C ALA A 205 -5.07 15.87 15.69
N ARG A 206 -4.49 14.72 16.01
CA ARG A 206 -4.14 13.67 15.05
C ARG A 206 -5.07 12.48 15.21
N PRO A 207 -5.29 11.69 14.14
CA PRO A 207 -6.00 10.42 14.23
C PRO A 207 -5.33 9.47 15.21
N VAL A 208 -6.13 8.93 16.12
CA VAL A 208 -5.73 7.85 17.01
C VAL A 208 -6.69 6.69 16.82
N LEU A 209 -6.18 5.57 16.30
CA LEU A 209 -6.91 4.32 16.21
C LEU A 209 -6.69 3.52 17.49
N TYR A 210 -7.77 3.28 18.23
CA TYR A 210 -7.75 2.43 19.42
C TYR A 210 -8.31 1.04 19.11
N ALA A 211 -7.46 0.03 19.26
CA ALA A 211 -7.76 -1.37 18.95
C ALA A 211 -7.31 -2.32 20.08
N GLY A 212 -7.60 -1.93 21.32
CA GLY A 212 -7.34 -2.71 22.54
C GLY A 212 -8.61 -3.19 23.24
N ASN A 213 -8.48 -3.68 24.48
CA ASN A 213 -9.58 -4.25 25.26
C ASN A 213 -10.82 -3.33 25.34
N SER A 214 -12.03 -3.91 25.41
CA SER A 214 -13.25 -3.10 25.43
C SER A 214 -13.44 -2.28 26.71
N ASP A 215 -12.95 -2.78 27.84
CA ASP A 215 -13.18 -2.22 29.17
C ASP A 215 -12.42 -0.90 29.40
N ALA A 216 -11.37 -0.64 28.64
CA ALA A 216 -10.56 0.57 28.70
C ALA A 216 -11.03 1.66 27.74
N ARG A 217 -12.00 1.38 26.86
CA ARG A 217 -12.46 2.32 25.82
C ARG A 217 -12.82 3.70 26.37
N GLU A 218 -13.65 3.74 27.41
CA GLU A 218 -14.09 5.02 28.01
C GLU A 218 -12.92 5.82 28.57
N ARG A 219 -12.00 5.17 29.28
CA ARG A 219 -10.81 5.81 29.85
C ARG A 219 -9.84 6.30 28.78
N VAL A 220 -9.65 5.54 27.71
CA VAL A 220 -8.80 5.94 26.58
C VAL A 220 -9.40 7.15 25.86
N VAL A 221 -10.72 7.15 25.63
CA VAL A 221 -11.44 8.28 25.04
C VAL A 221 -11.31 9.52 25.91
N GLU A 222 -11.49 9.38 27.23
CA GLU A 222 -11.32 10.47 28.19
C GLU A 222 -9.87 11.01 28.20
N ALA A 223 -8.87 10.13 28.23
CA ALA A 223 -7.45 10.50 28.27
C ALA A 223 -6.98 11.25 27.02
N LEU A 224 -7.64 11.00 25.87
CA LEU A 224 -7.33 11.61 24.57
C LEU A 224 -8.32 12.71 24.18
N SER A 225 -9.34 12.96 24.99
CA SER A 225 -10.35 13.99 24.73
C SER A 225 -9.68 15.33 24.47
N ASP A 226 -10.17 16.04 23.46
CA ASP A 226 -9.66 17.34 22.97
C ASP A 226 -8.25 17.32 22.40
N ARG A 227 -7.56 16.17 22.36
CA ARG A 227 -6.16 16.03 21.91
C ARG A 227 -6.00 15.17 20.66
N ALA A 228 -7.03 14.43 20.25
CA ALA A 228 -6.99 13.54 19.10
C ALA A 228 -8.36 13.37 18.43
N GLU A 229 -8.37 12.99 17.15
CA GLU A 229 -9.55 12.43 16.47
C GLU A 229 -9.53 10.91 16.72
N ILE A 230 -10.43 10.41 17.58
CA ILE A 230 -10.35 9.03 18.08
C ILE A 230 -11.25 8.11 17.25
N PHE A 231 -10.67 7.01 16.78
CA PHE A 231 -11.36 5.94 16.07
C PHE A 231 -11.27 4.67 16.92
N VAL A 232 -12.40 4.11 17.34
CA VAL A 232 -12.42 2.90 18.18
C VAL A 232 -12.88 1.72 17.33
N VAL A 233 -12.09 0.65 17.33
CA VAL A 233 -12.40 -0.61 16.63
C VAL A 233 -12.45 -1.79 17.60
N GLU A 234 -12.75 -2.99 17.08
CA GLU A 234 -12.59 -4.21 17.87
C GLU A 234 -11.11 -4.43 18.22
N ASN A 235 -10.89 -5.09 19.36
CA ASN A 235 -9.56 -5.43 19.82
C ASN A 235 -8.84 -6.33 18.82
N LEU A 236 -7.58 -5.99 18.50
CA LEU A 236 -6.71 -6.76 17.62
C LEU A 236 -6.45 -8.17 18.13
N ARG A 237 -6.40 -8.34 19.46
CA ARG A 237 -6.11 -9.63 20.09
C ARG A 237 -6.94 -9.85 21.35
N PRO A 238 -8.25 -10.16 21.19
CA PRO A 238 -9.15 -10.36 22.32
C PRO A 238 -8.72 -11.49 23.28
N ALA A 239 -8.03 -12.51 22.76
CA ALA A 239 -7.47 -13.63 23.52
C ALA A 239 -6.08 -13.97 22.97
N LEU A 240 -5.25 -14.70 23.74
CA LEU A 240 -3.86 -15.01 23.33
C LEU A 240 -3.80 -15.76 21.98
N ASP A 241 -4.72 -16.66 21.74
CA ASP A 241 -4.81 -17.50 20.55
C ASP A 241 -5.74 -16.93 19.47
N ARG A 242 -6.39 -15.79 19.73
CA ARG A 242 -7.39 -15.20 18.84
C ARG A 242 -6.98 -13.80 18.39
N GLU A 243 -6.53 -13.70 17.15
CA GLU A 243 -6.22 -12.43 16.48
C GLU A 243 -7.39 -12.00 15.57
N ARG A 244 -7.70 -10.70 15.55
CA ARG A 244 -8.80 -10.08 14.78
C ARG A 244 -8.34 -8.77 14.13
N LEU A 245 -7.71 -8.88 12.97
CA LEU A 245 -7.09 -7.73 12.30
C LEU A 245 -8.06 -6.89 11.48
N GLU A 246 -9.11 -7.52 10.93
CA GLU A 246 -9.96 -6.94 9.89
C GLU A 246 -10.58 -5.57 10.26
N PRO A 247 -11.15 -5.35 11.47
CA PRO A 247 -11.71 -4.05 11.82
C PRO A 247 -10.67 -2.92 11.82
N ALA A 248 -9.46 -3.19 12.30
CA ALA A 248 -8.36 -2.22 12.28
C ALA A 248 -7.85 -2.00 10.85
N ARG A 249 -7.73 -3.06 10.03
CA ARG A 249 -7.34 -2.98 8.63
C ARG A 249 -8.25 -2.06 7.81
N GLN A 250 -9.57 -2.21 8.02
CA GLN A 250 -10.59 -1.40 7.36
C GLN A 250 -10.52 0.07 7.79
N GLU A 251 -10.31 0.33 9.09
CA GLU A 251 -10.19 1.71 9.57
C GLU A 251 -8.91 2.39 9.06
N LEU A 252 -7.78 1.66 9.02
CA LEU A 252 -6.53 2.17 8.46
C LEU A 252 -6.65 2.48 6.96
N ALA A 253 -7.33 1.62 6.18
CA ALA A 253 -7.61 1.89 4.77
C ALA A 253 -8.51 3.14 4.63
N ARG A 254 -9.55 3.28 5.45
CA ARG A 254 -10.41 4.48 5.44
C ARG A 254 -9.66 5.76 5.81
N LEU A 255 -8.76 5.69 6.81
CA LEU A 255 -7.90 6.81 7.18
C LEU A 255 -6.98 7.20 6.02
N TYR A 256 -6.38 6.22 5.34
CA TYR A 256 -5.57 6.45 4.15
C TYR A 256 -6.36 7.17 3.05
N GLU A 257 -7.56 6.68 2.72
CA GLU A 257 -8.44 7.30 1.72
C GLU A 257 -8.87 8.74 2.10
N LYS A 258 -9.15 8.98 3.38
CA LYS A 258 -9.61 10.28 3.88
C LYS A 258 -8.48 11.31 3.92
N GLN A 259 -7.25 10.90 4.24
CA GLN A 259 -6.18 11.84 4.62
C GLN A 259 -4.95 11.83 3.73
N ILE A 260 -4.60 10.68 3.15
CA ILE A 260 -3.38 10.52 2.36
C ILE A 260 -3.70 10.61 0.87
N LEU A 261 -4.74 9.92 0.41
CA LEU A 261 -5.14 9.97 -0.99
C LEU A 261 -5.37 11.40 -1.52
N PRO A 262 -5.97 12.35 -0.75
CA PRO A 262 -6.08 13.76 -1.14
C PRO A 262 -4.75 14.50 -1.38
N ARG A 263 -3.61 13.93 -0.95
CA ARG A 263 -2.27 14.49 -1.17
C ARG A 263 -1.75 14.20 -2.57
N LEU A 264 -2.38 13.28 -3.33
CA LEU A 264 -2.00 12.99 -4.72
C LEU A 264 -2.02 14.30 -5.54
N PRO A 265 -0.88 14.71 -6.12
CA PRO A 265 -0.82 15.94 -6.90
C PRO A 265 -1.78 15.88 -8.10
N GLY A 266 -2.64 16.89 -8.26
CA GLY A 266 -3.65 16.93 -9.33
C GLY A 266 -4.98 16.21 -9.02
N ILE A 267 -5.17 15.66 -7.82
CA ILE A 267 -6.36 14.88 -7.48
C ILE A 267 -7.68 15.64 -7.64
N ALA A 268 -7.69 16.96 -7.41
CA ALA A 268 -8.89 17.78 -7.57
C ALA A 268 -9.38 17.81 -9.03
N GLY A 269 -8.46 17.79 -10.00
CA GLY A 269 -8.80 17.67 -11.41
C GLY A 269 -9.32 16.28 -11.74
N LEU A 270 -8.64 15.24 -11.24
CA LEU A 270 -9.05 13.84 -11.45
C LEU A 270 -10.45 13.56 -10.89
N ARG A 271 -10.76 14.00 -9.66
CA ARG A 271 -12.08 13.84 -9.03
C ARG A 271 -13.21 14.54 -9.78
N ARG A 272 -12.90 15.63 -10.49
CA ARG A 272 -13.90 16.36 -11.29
C ARG A 272 -14.33 15.60 -12.54
N ILE A 273 -13.42 14.82 -13.11
CA ILE A 273 -13.62 14.13 -14.39
C ILE A 273 -13.96 12.64 -14.19
N SER A 274 -13.47 12.04 -13.10
CA SER A 274 -13.71 10.65 -12.78
C SER A 274 -15.15 10.40 -12.31
N ARG A 275 -15.72 9.27 -12.76
CA ARG A 275 -17.00 8.75 -12.26
C ARG A 275 -16.69 7.73 -11.16
N GLY A 276 -16.74 8.17 -9.90
CA GLY A 276 -16.55 7.30 -8.73
C GLY A 276 -15.42 7.77 -7.79
N SER A 277 -15.21 7.00 -6.73
CA SER A 277 -14.08 7.21 -5.82
C SER A 277 -12.79 6.76 -6.50
N ILE A 278 -11.74 7.59 -6.42
CA ILE A 278 -10.37 7.16 -6.74
C ILE A 278 -9.97 6.09 -5.71
N ARG A 279 -9.42 4.97 -6.17
CA ARG A 279 -9.06 3.82 -5.31
C ARG A 279 -7.56 3.59 -5.30
N THR A 280 -7.09 2.81 -4.34
CA THR A 280 -5.68 2.41 -4.32
C THR A 280 -5.43 1.17 -5.17
N VAL A 281 -4.21 0.99 -5.69
CA VAL A 281 -3.83 -0.23 -6.43
C VAL A 281 -3.95 -1.47 -5.55
N CYS A 282 -3.51 -1.41 -4.28
CA CYS A 282 -3.63 -2.54 -3.37
C CYS A 282 -5.09 -2.94 -3.08
N ASP A 283 -6.01 -1.97 -3.01
CA ASP A 283 -7.44 -2.28 -2.80
C ASP A 283 -8.04 -3.04 -3.98
N VAL A 284 -7.75 -2.59 -5.21
CA VAL A 284 -8.31 -3.22 -6.42
C VAL A 284 -7.65 -4.57 -6.71
N LEU A 285 -6.35 -4.73 -6.44
CA LEU A 285 -5.70 -6.04 -6.49
C LEU A 285 -6.23 -6.98 -5.41
N GLY A 286 -6.56 -6.48 -4.22
CA GLY A 286 -7.21 -7.26 -3.18
C GLY A 286 -8.60 -7.77 -3.60
N LEU A 287 -9.35 -6.97 -4.36
CA LEU A 287 -10.62 -7.41 -4.96
C LEU A 287 -10.38 -8.54 -5.98
N VAL A 288 -9.40 -8.39 -6.86
CA VAL A 288 -9.03 -9.41 -7.86
C VAL A 288 -8.60 -10.71 -7.18
N ALA A 289 -7.73 -10.65 -6.17
CA ALA A 289 -7.25 -11.83 -5.44
C ALA A 289 -8.41 -12.62 -4.84
N ARG A 290 -9.32 -11.94 -4.13
CA ARG A 290 -10.51 -12.57 -3.53
C ARG A 290 -11.44 -13.15 -4.58
N PHE A 291 -11.71 -12.40 -5.65
CA PHE A 291 -12.57 -12.88 -6.74
C PHE A 291 -11.99 -14.14 -7.39
N MET A 292 -10.70 -14.16 -7.72
CA MET A 292 -10.04 -15.34 -8.30
C MET A 292 -10.08 -16.54 -7.35
N ALA A 293 -9.82 -16.31 -6.06
CA ALA A 293 -9.86 -17.36 -5.04
C ALA A 293 -11.25 -17.97 -4.88
N GLU A 294 -12.29 -17.14 -4.78
CA GLU A 294 -13.68 -17.59 -4.62
C GLU A 294 -14.23 -18.24 -5.89
N ARG A 295 -14.02 -17.62 -7.05
CA ARG A 295 -14.55 -18.12 -8.33
C ARG A 295 -13.83 -19.37 -8.81
N GLY A 296 -12.51 -19.44 -8.59
CA GLY A 296 -11.68 -20.58 -8.95
C GLY A 296 -11.67 -21.69 -7.90
N ASN A 297 -12.16 -21.43 -6.68
CA ASN A 297 -11.94 -22.27 -5.50
C ASN A 297 -10.45 -22.64 -5.34
N ARG A 298 -9.59 -21.62 -5.41
CA ARG A 298 -8.13 -21.75 -5.45
C ARG A 298 -7.45 -20.84 -4.43
N ARG A 299 -6.17 -21.10 -4.16
CA ARG A 299 -5.34 -20.29 -3.27
C ARG A 299 -4.41 -19.44 -4.12
N VAL A 300 -4.70 -18.15 -4.11
CA VAL A 300 -4.09 -17.17 -5.01
C VAL A 300 -3.11 -16.32 -4.20
N LEU A 301 -1.89 -16.21 -4.69
CA LEU A 301 -0.92 -15.20 -4.28
C LEU A 301 -0.79 -14.17 -5.41
N ILE A 302 -1.09 -12.91 -5.11
CA ILE A 302 -0.72 -11.79 -6.00
C ILE A 302 0.50 -11.11 -5.41
N VAL A 303 1.57 -10.96 -6.18
CA VAL A 303 2.72 -10.14 -5.82
C VAL A 303 2.79 -8.92 -6.75
N ASP A 304 3.00 -7.74 -6.19
CA ASP A 304 3.18 -6.50 -6.94
C ASP A 304 4.47 -5.82 -6.48
N SER A 305 5.38 -5.53 -7.42
CA SER A 305 6.64 -4.85 -7.14
C SER A 305 6.72 -3.54 -7.94
N GLY A 306 6.41 -2.44 -7.25
CA GLY A 306 6.44 -1.10 -7.79
C GLY A 306 7.70 -0.31 -7.42
N ALA A 307 7.75 0.94 -7.89
CA ALA A 307 8.88 1.84 -7.65
C ALA A 307 9.00 2.26 -6.17
N SER A 308 7.89 2.54 -5.49
CA SER A 308 7.87 2.99 -4.08
C SER A 308 7.43 1.94 -3.07
N SER A 309 6.63 0.98 -3.51
CA SER A 309 5.99 -0.01 -2.66
C SER A 309 5.97 -1.38 -3.32
N SER A 310 5.86 -2.41 -2.50
CA SER A 310 5.64 -3.79 -2.92
C SER A 310 4.54 -4.38 -2.07
N SER A 311 3.81 -5.34 -2.61
CA SER A 311 2.78 -6.05 -1.87
C SER A 311 2.72 -7.53 -2.21
N ALA A 312 2.31 -8.32 -1.22
CA ALA A 312 1.94 -9.72 -1.40
C ALA A 312 0.52 -9.89 -0.83
N LEU A 313 -0.41 -10.39 -1.62
CA LEU A 313 -1.81 -10.54 -1.29
C LEU A 313 -2.18 -12.00 -1.42
N TYR A 314 -2.37 -12.68 -0.30
CA TYR A 314 -2.85 -14.05 -0.28
C TYR A 314 -4.37 -14.08 -0.15
N ALA A 315 -5.03 -14.88 -0.98
CA ALA A 315 -6.46 -15.12 -0.94
C ALA A 315 -6.78 -16.61 -1.10
N ALA A 316 -7.72 -17.10 -0.30
CA ALA A 316 -8.36 -18.39 -0.46
C ALA A 316 -9.87 -18.21 -0.19
N PRO A 317 -10.75 -19.18 -0.50
CA PRO A 317 -12.17 -19.06 -0.18
C PRO A 317 -12.40 -18.70 1.30
N GLY A 318 -13.02 -17.54 1.54
CA GLY A 318 -13.28 -16.98 2.87
C GLY A 318 -12.06 -16.43 3.63
N ARG A 319 -10.86 -16.37 3.03
CA ARG A 319 -9.62 -15.90 3.68
C ARG A 319 -8.89 -14.88 2.80
N PHE A 320 -8.43 -13.79 3.40
CA PHE A 320 -7.66 -12.76 2.71
C PHE A 320 -6.64 -12.16 3.66
N HIS A 321 -5.37 -12.14 3.24
CA HIS A 321 -4.25 -11.62 4.02
C HIS A 321 -3.40 -10.71 3.13
N PRO A 322 -3.46 -9.38 3.33
CA PRO A 322 -2.61 -8.44 2.63
C PRO A 322 -1.32 -8.14 3.40
N ALA A 323 -0.20 -8.09 2.68
CA ALA A 323 1.05 -7.51 3.14
C ALA A 323 1.48 -6.39 2.17
N VAL A 324 1.07 -5.15 2.45
CA VAL A 324 1.42 -3.96 1.68
C VAL A 324 2.54 -3.20 2.38
N LEU A 325 3.68 -3.08 1.71
CA LEU A 325 4.87 -2.40 2.22
C LEU A 325 5.05 -1.05 1.51
N GLY A 326 4.52 0.02 2.12
CA GLY A 326 4.41 1.35 1.50
C GLY A 326 5.74 2.07 1.20
N THR A 327 6.86 1.58 1.72
CA THR A 327 8.20 2.15 1.52
C THR A 327 9.20 1.16 0.94
N CYS A 328 8.77 -0.06 0.59
CA CYS A 328 9.65 -1.11 0.07
C CYS A 328 9.39 -1.29 -1.42
N GLY A 329 10.12 -0.57 -2.27
CA GLY A 329 10.00 -0.63 -3.73
C GLY A 329 11.35 -0.56 -4.41
N VAL A 330 11.41 -0.94 -5.68
CA VAL A 330 12.68 -1.16 -6.41
C VAL A 330 13.38 0.12 -6.88
N ALA A 331 12.82 1.29 -6.57
CA ALA A 331 13.41 2.58 -6.94
C ALA A 331 13.45 3.53 -5.73
N TYR A 332 12.30 4.03 -5.28
CA TYR A 332 12.21 4.95 -4.15
C TYR A 332 12.41 4.25 -2.80
N GLY A 333 12.18 2.94 -2.73
CA GLY A 333 12.26 2.15 -1.50
C GLY A 333 13.55 1.34 -1.32
N ILE A 334 14.58 1.58 -2.15
CA ILE A 334 15.86 0.86 -2.08
C ILE A 334 16.49 0.97 -0.69
N SER A 335 16.45 2.15 -0.07
CA SER A 335 16.96 2.35 1.29
C SER A 335 16.26 1.46 2.32
N THR A 336 14.97 1.19 2.17
CA THR A 336 14.22 0.27 3.05
C THR A 336 14.67 -1.18 2.84
N ILE A 337 14.87 -1.61 1.59
CA ILE A 337 15.39 -2.94 1.28
C ILE A 337 16.78 -3.13 1.92
N LEU A 338 17.66 -2.13 1.79
CA LEU A 338 19.00 -2.15 2.37
C LEU A 338 18.98 -2.14 3.91
N ALA A 339 18.07 -1.39 4.53
CA ALA A 339 17.92 -1.38 5.98
C ALA A 339 17.42 -2.73 6.52
N GLU A 340 16.51 -3.39 5.79
CA GLU A 340 15.87 -4.65 6.21
C GLU A 340 16.78 -5.87 5.98
N ARG A 341 17.47 -5.94 4.82
CA ARG A 341 18.20 -7.15 4.38
C ARG A 341 19.70 -6.95 4.26
N GLY A 342 20.17 -5.72 4.22
CA GLY A 342 21.57 -5.40 3.93
C GLY A 342 21.93 -5.52 2.44
N VAL A 343 23.06 -4.93 2.06
CA VAL A 343 23.54 -4.95 0.67
C VAL A 343 23.95 -6.35 0.19
N ALA A 344 24.50 -7.17 1.08
CA ALA A 344 24.89 -8.55 0.78
C ALA A 344 23.70 -9.41 0.29
N ALA A 345 22.50 -9.14 0.80
CA ALA A 345 21.29 -9.83 0.39
C ALA A 345 20.90 -9.54 -1.06
N VAL A 346 21.12 -8.32 -1.55
CA VAL A 346 20.95 -7.99 -2.97
C VAL A 346 22.08 -8.60 -3.80
N GLY A 347 23.32 -8.50 -3.30
CA GLY A 347 24.52 -8.99 -3.99
C GLY A 347 24.51 -10.49 -4.26
N ARG A 348 23.87 -11.31 -3.41
CA ARG A 348 23.81 -12.78 -3.55
C ARG A 348 23.16 -13.25 -4.86
N TRP A 349 22.33 -12.42 -5.48
CA TRP A 349 21.61 -12.75 -6.71
C TRP A 349 22.38 -12.38 -7.98
N LEU A 350 23.50 -11.67 -7.85
CA LEU A 350 24.23 -11.14 -9.00
C LEU A 350 25.12 -12.23 -9.62
N PRO A 351 25.06 -12.43 -10.95
CA PRO A 351 25.87 -13.45 -11.63
C PRO A 351 27.32 -12.99 -11.91
N PHE A 352 27.78 -11.93 -11.25
CA PHE A 352 29.09 -11.32 -11.44
C PHE A 352 29.63 -10.77 -10.11
N PRO A 353 30.97 -10.69 -9.95
CA PRO A 353 31.56 -10.10 -8.76
C PRO A 353 31.36 -8.58 -8.72
N ILE A 354 30.93 -8.05 -7.57
CA ILE A 354 30.86 -6.62 -7.27
C ILE A 354 31.17 -6.41 -5.79
N SER A 355 31.85 -5.31 -5.44
CA SER A 355 32.07 -4.96 -4.04
C SER A 355 30.77 -4.43 -3.41
N GLU A 356 30.57 -4.62 -2.11
CA GLU A 356 29.41 -4.05 -1.40
C GLU A 356 29.36 -2.52 -1.52
N ALA A 357 30.52 -1.86 -1.52
CA ALA A 357 30.60 -0.41 -1.70
C ALA A 357 30.13 0.02 -3.09
N ASP A 358 30.58 -0.65 -4.16
CA ASP A 358 30.17 -0.33 -5.52
C ASP A 358 28.69 -0.65 -5.75
N LEU A 359 28.20 -1.77 -5.22
CA LEU A 359 26.78 -2.11 -5.28
C LEU A 359 25.94 -1.06 -4.54
N THR A 360 26.33 -0.67 -3.34
CA THR A 360 25.66 0.40 -2.56
C THR A 360 25.63 1.70 -3.36
N HIS A 361 26.74 2.11 -3.98
CA HIS A 361 26.78 3.31 -4.81
C HIS A 361 25.85 3.23 -6.02
N ARG A 362 25.78 2.09 -6.71
CA ARG A 362 24.84 1.89 -7.84
C ARG A 362 23.39 1.99 -7.37
N LEU A 363 23.05 1.31 -6.28
CA LEU A 363 21.71 1.28 -5.69
C LEU A 363 21.25 2.68 -5.25
N LEU A 364 22.09 3.42 -4.54
CA LEU A 364 21.75 4.79 -4.10
C LEU A 364 21.69 5.77 -5.27
N ASN A 365 22.54 5.62 -6.30
CA ASN A 365 22.44 6.42 -7.52
C ASN A 365 21.14 6.15 -8.29
N LYS A 366 20.67 4.90 -8.32
CA LYS A 366 19.38 4.53 -8.92
C LYS A 366 18.23 5.18 -8.14
N GLN A 367 18.25 5.16 -6.81
CA GLN A 367 17.23 5.81 -5.99
C GLN A 367 17.13 7.31 -6.26
N LEU A 368 18.26 7.98 -6.55
CA LEU A 368 18.28 9.40 -6.94
C LEU A 368 17.83 9.67 -8.37
N ARG A 369 17.85 8.65 -9.25
CA ARG A 369 17.50 8.77 -10.67
C ARG A 369 16.59 7.60 -11.10
N PRO A 370 15.38 7.49 -10.52
CA PRO A 370 14.52 6.32 -10.68
C PRO A 370 14.01 6.12 -12.12
N HIS A 371 14.05 7.18 -12.95
CA HIS A 371 13.66 7.16 -14.35
C HIS A 371 14.71 6.54 -15.29
N LEU A 372 15.92 6.26 -14.80
CA LEU A 372 16.94 5.60 -15.60
C LEU A 372 16.61 4.11 -15.76
N LEU A 373 16.35 3.73 -17.01
CA LEU A 373 16.21 2.33 -17.41
C LEU A 373 17.59 1.63 -17.39
N PRO A 374 17.64 0.31 -17.12
CA PRO A 374 18.88 -0.43 -17.17
C PRO A 374 19.49 -0.35 -18.57
N ALA A 375 20.72 0.15 -18.66
CA ALA A 375 21.43 0.32 -19.93
C ALA A 375 22.31 -0.89 -20.27
N THR A 376 22.65 -1.69 -19.26
CA THR A 376 23.52 -2.86 -19.38
C THR A 376 22.85 -4.11 -18.79
N PRO A 377 23.28 -5.33 -19.18
CA PRO A 377 22.85 -6.56 -18.54
C PRO A 377 23.12 -6.57 -17.03
N GLU A 378 24.22 -5.95 -16.58
CA GLU A 378 24.54 -5.81 -15.16
C GLU A 378 23.54 -4.92 -14.43
N ASP A 379 23.13 -3.80 -15.03
CA ASP A 379 22.09 -2.92 -14.45
C ASP A 379 20.75 -3.66 -14.35
N LEU A 380 20.38 -4.42 -15.38
CA LEU A 380 19.16 -5.23 -15.37
C LEU A 380 19.23 -6.32 -14.29
N ALA A 381 20.39 -6.96 -14.10
CA ALA A 381 20.57 -7.96 -13.04
C ALA A 381 20.43 -7.34 -11.63
N ILE A 382 20.93 -6.11 -11.43
CA ILE A 382 20.74 -5.37 -10.17
C ILE A 382 19.26 -5.03 -9.95
N ASP A 383 18.56 -4.57 -11.00
CA ASP A 383 17.12 -4.26 -10.92
C ASP A 383 16.30 -5.51 -10.56
N LEU A 384 16.62 -6.66 -11.15
CA LEU A 384 15.99 -7.93 -10.83
C LEU A 384 16.39 -8.46 -9.45
N ALA A 385 17.60 -8.17 -8.96
CA ALA A 385 17.99 -8.50 -7.59
C ALA A 385 17.19 -7.67 -6.56
N LEU A 386 16.90 -6.40 -6.85
CA LEU A 386 16.01 -5.57 -6.04
C LEU A 386 14.57 -6.10 -6.05
N ALA A 387 14.05 -6.50 -7.22
CA ALA A 387 12.72 -7.09 -7.34
C ALA A 387 12.58 -8.38 -6.53
N ARG A 388 13.63 -9.22 -6.49
CA ARG A 388 13.67 -10.41 -5.64
C ARG A 388 13.55 -10.06 -4.16
N GLU A 389 14.38 -9.14 -3.68
CA GLU A 389 14.35 -8.76 -2.27
C GLU A 389 13.04 -8.08 -1.89
N SER A 390 12.51 -7.18 -2.72
CA SER A 390 11.27 -6.46 -2.40
C SER A 390 10.07 -7.41 -2.29
N ILE A 391 9.94 -8.38 -3.20
CA ILE A 391 8.91 -9.41 -3.17
C ILE A 391 9.13 -10.36 -1.98
N SER A 392 10.38 -10.79 -1.74
CA SER A 392 10.70 -11.68 -0.62
C SER A 392 10.39 -11.05 0.74
N ILE A 393 10.61 -9.74 0.92
CA ILE A 393 10.21 -9.02 2.14
C ILE A 393 8.68 -9.00 2.27
N ALA A 394 7.93 -8.77 1.19
CA ALA A 394 6.47 -8.78 1.22
C ALA A 394 5.90 -10.17 1.55
N ILE A 395 6.47 -11.24 1.00
CA ILE A 395 6.10 -12.63 1.33
C ILE A 395 6.46 -12.97 2.77
N SER A 396 7.66 -12.58 3.23
CA SER A 396 8.06 -12.76 4.63
C SER A 396 7.09 -12.10 5.60
N ALA A 397 6.54 -10.94 5.23
CA ALA A 397 5.53 -10.24 6.01
C ALA A 397 4.17 -10.97 6.09
N LEU A 398 3.81 -11.80 5.08
CA LEU A 398 2.66 -12.71 5.16
C LEU A 398 2.96 -13.91 6.06
N HIS A 399 4.16 -14.49 5.96
CA HIS A 399 4.57 -15.62 6.80
C HIS A 399 4.64 -15.24 8.28
N ASP A 400 5.06 -14.01 8.59
CA ASP A 400 5.04 -13.43 9.94
C ASP A 400 3.62 -13.36 10.53
N GLU A 401 2.59 -13.17 9.68
CA GLU A 401 1.17 -13.27 10.07
C GLU A 401 0.65 -14.72 10.18
N GLY A 402 1.46 -15.72 9.85
CA GLY A 402 1.08 -17.13 9.88
C GLY A 402 0.31 -17.58 8.65
N VAL A 403 0.43 -16.87 7.53
CA VAL A 403 -0.11 -17.32 6.23
C VAL A 403 0.72 -18.52 5.73
N PRO A 404 0.09 -19.64 5.36
CA PRO A 404 0.81 -20.81 4.84
C PRO A 404 1.29 -20.58 3.41
N ASP A 405 2.40 -21.24 3.05
CA ASP A 405 2.92 -21.29 1.68
C ASP A 405 2.22 -22.41 0.87
N ASP A 406 0.90 -22.29 0.68
CA ASP A 406 0.06 -23.31 0.05
C ASP A 406 -0.68 -22.84 -1.21
N TYR A 407 -0.29 -21.69 -1.78
CA TYR A 407 -0.90 -21.16 -3.00
C TYR A 407 -0.64 -22.07 -4.21
N ASP A 408 -1.65 -22.20 -5.08
CA ASP A 408 -1.57 -22.92 -6.36
C ASP A 408 -1.57 -21.98 -7.56
N TRP A 409 -1.83 -20.68 -7.33
CA TRP A 409 -1.87 -19.67 -8.36
C TRP A 409 -1.06 -18.44 -7.94
N LEU A 410 -0.03 -18.10 -8.71
CA LEU A 410 0.77 -16.89 -8.51
C LEU A 410 0.51 -15.91 -9.67
N LEU A 411 0.07 -14.70 -9.35
CA LEU A 411 -0.03 -13.59 -10.30
C LEU A 411 0.97 -12.51 -9.93
N ALA A 412 1.87 -12.22 -10.85
CA ALA A 412 2.93 -11.24 -10.70
C ALA A 412 2.59 -9.95 -11.44
N CYS A 413 2.64 -8.84 -10.72
CA CYS A 413 2.33 -7.48 -11.17
C CYS A 413 3.52 -6.54 -10.92
N GLY A 414 3.42 -5.34 -11.49
CA GLY A 414 4.37 -4.24 -11.26
C GLY A 414 5.44 -4.11 -12.34
N GLY A 415 5.87 -2.88 -12.59
CA GLY A 415 6.76 -2.53 -13.71
C GLY A 415 8.12 -3.23 -13.66
N ALA A 416 8.62 -3.56 -12.46
CA ALA A 416 9.88 -4.27 -12.28
C ALA A 416 9.87 -5.67 -12.95
N LEU A 417 8.68 -6.29 -13.05
CA LEU A 417 8.49 -7.61 -13.64
C LEU A 417 7.88 -7.52 -15.05
N ALA A 418 6.98 -6.56 -15.29
CA ALA A 418 6.27 -6.43 -16.56
C ALA A 418 7.19 -6.03 -17.74
N HIS A 419 8.25 -5.24 -17.48
CA HIS A 419 9.14 -4.72 -18.52
C HIS A 419 10.46 -5.49 -18.65
N VAL A 420 10.55 -6.71 -18.11
CA VAL A 420 11.75 -7.52 -18.32
C VAL A 420 11.87 -7.92 -19.79
N PRO A 421 13.09 -7.95 -20.38
CA PRO A 421 13.25 -8.29 -21.80
C PRO A 421 12.74 -9.68 -22.19
N HIS A 422 12.72 -10.62 -21.23
CA HIS A 422 12.27 -11.99 -21.45
C HIS A 422 11.45 -12.49 -20.25
N PRO A 423 10.24 -13.05 -20.46
CA PRO A 423 9.39 -13.54 -19.37
C PRO A 423 10.08 -14.54 -18.44
N GLY A 424 11.00 -15.35 -18.97
CA GLY A 424 11.82 -16.27 -18.16
C GLY A 424 12.67 -15.59 -17.09
N MET A 425 13.07 -14.32 -17.27
CA MET A 425 13.81 -13.57 -16.25
C MET A 425 12.89 -13.15 -15.08
N ALA A 426 11.66 -12.73 -15.40
CA ALA A 426 10.65 -12.47 -14.38
C ALA A 426 10.29 -13.76 -13.64
N LEU A 427 10.12 -14.88 -14.37
CA LEU A 427 9.87 -16.19 -13.78
C LEU A 427 10.98 -16.60 -12.80
N LEU A 428 12.25 -16.49 -13.19
CA LEU A 428 13.38 -16.79 -12.30
C LEU A 428 13.37 -15.88 -11.06
N ALA A 429 13.16 -14.56 -11.24
CA ALA A 429 13.07 -13.64 -10.10
C ALA A 429 11.91 -14.00 -9.16
N LEU A 430 10.77 -14.43 -9.68
CA LEU A 430 9.62 -14.87 -8.89
C LEU A 430 9.92 -16.15 -8.12
N LEU A 431 10.52 -17.16 -8.76
CA LEU A 431 10.90 -18.41 -8.11
C LEU A 431 11.94 -18.17 -7.01
N ASP A 432 12.93 -17.33 -7.27
CA ASP A 432 13.95 -16.95 -6.28
C ASP A 432 13.33 -16.18 -5.09
N ALA A 433 12.39 -15.28 -5.35
CA ALA A 433 11.76 -14.44 -4.33
C ALA A 433 10.76 -15.19 -3.45
N THR A 434 9.99 -16.08 -4.07
CA THR A 434 9.02 -16.95 -3.39
C THR A 434 9.69 -18.04 -2.58
N GLN A 435 10.93 -18.41 -2.94
CA GLN A 435 11.64 -19.55 -2.37
C GLN A 435 10.74 -20.78 -2.35
N ALA A 436 10.04 -21.04 -3.45
CA ALA A 436 9.23 -22.24 -3.64
C ALA A 436 10.12 -23.48 -3.47
N ASP A 437 10.22 -23.96 -2.24
CA ASP A 437 11.12 -25.05 -1.84
C ASP A 437 10.44 -26.40 -2.09
N ALA A 438 11.22 -27.48 -2.01
CA ALA A 438 10.74 -28.86 -2.15
C ALA A 438 9.67 -29.27 -1.11
N ASP A 439 9.53 -28.50 -0.02
CA ASP A 439 8.49 -28.67 1.00
C ASP A 439 7.16 -27.96 0.67
N GLN A 440 7.06 -27.24 -0.47
CA GLN A 440 5.76 -26.78 -0.95
C GLN A 440 4.85 -27.99 -1.17
N ALA A 441 3.72 -27.99 -0.46
CA ALA A 441 2.74 -29.09 -0.50
C ALA A 441 2.07 -29.26 -1.88
N GLN A 442 2.33 -28.34 -2.83
CA GLN A 442 1.71 -28.23 -4.14
C GLN A 442 2.71 -28.63 -5.24
N PRO A 443 2.50 -29.74 -5.96
CA PRO A 443 3.42 -30.16 -7.02
C PRO A 443 3.28 -29.35 -8.33
N ILE A 444 2.24 -28.51 -8.45
CA ILE A 444 1.95 -27.71 -9.65
C ILE A 444 1.58 -26.30 -9.20
N LEU A 445 2.32 -25.31 -9.71
CA LEU A 445 2.10 -23.89 -9.45
C LEU A 445 1.85 -23.17 -10.78
N ASP A 446 0.66 -22.58 -10.93
CA ASP A 446 0.30 -21.77 -12.10
C ASP A 446 0.84 -20.34 -11.92
N ILE A 447 1.83 -19.94 -12.73
CA ILE A 447 2.46 -18.62 -12.64
C ILE A 447 2.03 -17.75 -13.83
N HIS A 448 1.50 -16.57 -13.52
CA HIS A 448 1.02 -15.60 -14.49
C HIS A 448 1.76 -14.28 -14.31
N LEU A 449 2.18 -13.67 -15.42
CA LEU A 449 2.80 -12.36 -15.44
C LEU A 449 1.84 -11.35 -16.07
N ASP A 450 1.51 -10.31 -15.33
CA ASP A 450 0.71 -9.19 -15.81
C ASP A 450 1.57 -8.20 -16.62
N GLY A 451 1.96 -8.63 -17.82
CA GLY A 451 2.84 -7.84 -18.69
C GLY A 451 2.23 -6.53 -19.23
N LEU A 452 0.91 -6.37 -19.11
CA LEU A 452 0.17 -5.18 -19.59
C LEU A 452 -0.45 -4.37 -18.45
N GLY A 453 -0.26 -4.75 -17.18
CA GLY A 453 -0.87 -4.06 -16.04
C GLY A 453 -2.41 -4.14 -16.04
N LEU A 454 -2.98 -5.25 -16.49
CA LEU A 454 -4.44 -5.44 -16.58
C LEU A 454 -5.08 -5.89 -15.27
N ALA A 455 -4.32 -6.41 -14.30
CA ALA A 455 -4.89 -6.82 -13.02
C ALA A 455 -5.45 -5.63 -12.22
N PRO A 456 -4.74 -4.49 -12.05
CA PRO A 456 -5.32 -3.28 -11.47
C PRO A 456 -6.53 -2.77 -12.28
N VAL A 457 -6.47 -2.88 -13.62
CA VAL A 457 -7.56 -2.46 -14.51
C VAL A 457 -8.83 -3.29 -14.29
N ALA A 458 -8.71 -4.62 -14.20
CA ALA A 458 -9.83 -5.51 -13.93
C ALA A 458 -10.47 -5.19 -12.56
N GLY A 459 -9.66 -5.00 -11.52
CA GLY A 459 -10.15 -4.60 -10.20
C GLY A 459 -10.80 -3.22 -10.19
N ALA A 460 -10.27 -2.27 -10.97
CA ALA A 460 -10.84 -0.94 -11.15
C ALA A 460 -12.23 -1.00 -11.79
N LEU A 461 -12.38 -1.76 -12.89
CA LEU A 461 -13.67 -1.94 -13.55
C LEU A 461 -14.68 -2.63 -12.65
N ALA A 462 -14.26 -3.68 -11.92
CA ALA A 462 -15.10 -4.34 -10.94
C ALA A 462 -15.64 -3.34 -9.91
N SER A 463 -14.82 -2.39 -9.45
CA SER A 463 -15.24 -1.39 -8.46
C SER A 463 -16.34 -0.42 -8.93
N VAL A 464 -16.53 -0.28 -10.25
CA VAL A 464 -17.57 0.57 -10.85
C VAL A 464 -18.92 -0.17 -10.97
N ASP A 465 -18.92 -1.51 -10.84
CA ASP A 465 -20.14 -2.31 -10.80
C ASP A 465 -20.89 -2.08 -9.45
N PRO A 466 -22.17 -1.68 -9.48
CA PRO A 466 -23.00 -1.50 -8.27
C PRO A 466 -23.09 -2.72 -7.34
N VAL A 467 -22.82 -3.93 -7.85
CA VAL A 467 -22.81 -5.17 -7.06
C VAL A 467 -21.49 -5.30 -6.29
N ALA A 468 -20.35 -5.04 -6.93
CA ALA A 468 -19.03 -5.11 -6.31
C ALA A 468 -18.80 -4.00 -5.26
N ASN A 469 -19.43 -2.83 -5.43
CA ASN A 469 -19.30 -1.71 -4.48
C ASN A 469 -19.93 -2.03 -3.10
N ARG A 470 -20.86 -2.99 -3.03
CA ARG A 470 -21.45 -3.47 -1.75
C ARG A 470 -20.50 -4.38 -0.98
N CYS A 471 -19.63 -5.13 -1.67
CA CYS A 471 -18.65 -6.02 -1.07
C CYS A 471 -17.61 -5.27 -0.20
N HIS A 472 -17.31 -4.02 -0.55
CA HIS A 472 -16.34 -3.19 0.18
C HIS A 472 -16.79 -2.82 1.60
N THR A 473 -18.09 -2.92 1.90
CA THR A 473 -18.63 -2.60 3.24
C THR A 473 -18.68 -3.79 4.21
N GLY A 474 -18.12 -4.95 3.83
CA GLY A 474 -18.05 -6.14 4.69
C GLY A 474 -19.40 -6.79 5.02
N ARG A 475 -20.48 -6.40 4.33
CA ARG A 475 -21.84 -6.84 4.67
C ARG A 475 -22.24 -8.20 4.12
N GLU A 476 -21.61 -8.73 3.06
CA GLU A 476 -22.01 -10.00 2.43
C GLU A 476 -20.83 -10.77 1.81
N ARG A 477 -20.92 -12.12 1.80
CA ARG A 477 -20.08 -12.99 0.98
C ARG A 477 -20.57 -12.89 -0.46
N CYS A 478 -19.84 -12.22 -1.34
CA CYS A 478 -20.25 -12.10 -2.74
C CYS A 478 -19.10 -12.40 -3.69
N ILE A 479 -19.32 -13.44 -4.50
CA ILE A 479 -18.60 -13.77 -5.72
C ILE A 479 -19.00 -12.70 -6.74
N VAL A 480 -18.06 -11.84 -7.14
CA VAL A 480 -18.22 -11.00 -8.35
C VAL A 480 -18.29 -11.97 -9.56
N PRO A 481 -19.03 -11.70 -10.64
CA PRO A 481 -19.08 -12.56 -11.84
C PRO A 481 -17.80 -12.55 -12.68
#